data_AF-A0A2A5GAQ9-F1
#
_entry.id   AF-A0A2A5GAQ9-F1
#
_cell.length_a   1.000
_cell.length_b   1.000
_cell.length_c   1.000
_cell.angle_alpha   90.00
_cell.angle_beta   90.00
_cell.angle_gamma   90.00
#
_symmetry.space_group_name_H-M   'P 1'
#
loop_
_entity.id
_entity.type
_entity.pdbx_description
1 polymer ?
#
loop_
_entity_poly.entity_id
_entity_poly.type
_entity_poly.pdbx_seq_one_letter_code
_entity_poly.pdbx_strand_id
1 'polypeptide(L)'
;DLPLLLFAHSVGGQQVGFMNNHEGYTGMVGFAISTGYLSHMPIGYRLISIFFFHIFTPISIWLTGYVKAKTFGIMENLPKNVAVEWRDWCMKANYFFDKKFFGKTVPEGSFKRITYPIHVFWTTDDPISNKRSVPTFWSNVTSDESISFTKLSPNALNVKKIGHFGFFKKSMKFMLWSKGLDNLDKFLDNKPTTI
;
A
#
# COMPACT_ATOMS: atom_id res chain seq x y z
N ASP A 1 26.76 12.81 1.91
CA ASP A 1 25.30 12.79 2.03
C ASP A 1 24.83 11.80 3.09
N LEU A 2 23.72 12.09 3.76
CA LEU A 2 23.10 11.18 4.73
C LEU A 2 22.22 10.14 4.01
N PRO A 3 22.12 8.90 4.53
CA PRO A 3 21.26 7.89 3.95
C PRO A 3 19.78 8.30 4.04
N LEU A 4 19.05 8.17 2.93
CA LEU A 4 17.61 8.41 2.89
C LEU A 4 16.87 7.08 2.99
N LEU A 5 15.94 6.96 3.93
CA LEU A 5 15.15 5.76 4.16
C LEU A 5 13.66 6.06 3.98
N LEU A 6 12.91 5.08 3.47
CA LEU A 6 11.46 5.18 3.31
C LEU A 6 10.74 4.30 4.32
N PHE A 7 9.74 4.88 4.98
CA PHE A 7 8.70 4.11 5.66
C PHE A 7 7.36 4.40 5.00
N ALA A 8 6.78 3.40 4.34
CA ALA A 8 5.59 3.59 3.52
C ALA A 8 4.40 2.76 3.98
N HIS A 9 3.19 3.30 3.79
CA HIS A 9 1.94 2.62 4.12
C HIS A 9 1.00 2.63 2.93
N SER A 10 0.37 1.49 2.64
CA SER A 10 -0.77 1.40 1.72
C SER A 10 -0.50 2.13 0.39
N VAL A 11 -1.39 3.05 -0.01
CA VAL A 11 -1.25 3.88 -1.21
C VAL A 11 0.06 4.65 -1.27
N GLY A 12 0.59 5.12 -0.14
CA GLY A 12 1.89 5.81 -0.08
C GLY A 12 3.04 4.91 -0.54
N GLY A 13 2.99 3.62 -0.21
CA GLY A 13 3.96 2.64 -0.70
C GLY A 13 3.70 2.18 -2.13
N GLN A 14 2.45 2.25 -2.60
CA GLN A 14 2.14 2.03 -4.01
C GLN A 14 2.82 3.06 -4.93
N GLN A 15 3.17 4.24 -4.41
CA GLN A 15 3.79 5.31 -5.19
C GLN A 15 5.28 5.13 -5.45
N VAL A 16 5.92 4.10 -4.88
CA VAL A 16 7.38 3.96 -4.91
C VAL A 16 7.97 3.98 -6.33
N GLY A 17 7.27 3.38 -7.30
CA GLY A 17 7.68 3.39 -8.71
C GLY A 17 7.45 4.72 -9.42
N PHE A 18 6.65 5.64 -8.87
CA PHE A 18 6.39 6.94 -9.50
C PHE A 18 7.35 8.04 -9.04
N MET A 19 8.24 7.74 -8.10
CA MET A 19 9.17 8.73 -7.54
C MET A 19 10.32 8.97 -8.51
N ASN A 20 10.43 10.19 -9.05
CA ASN A 20 11.53 10.57 -9.96
C ASN A 20 12.91 10.39 -9.33
N ASN A 21 13.01 10.50 -8.00
CA ASN A 21 14.23 10.37 -7.22
C ASN A 21 14.39 8.99 -6.55
N HIS A 22 13.73 7.95 -7.06
CA HIS A 22 13.78 6.60 -6.49
C HIS A 22 15.22 6.09 -6.25
N GLU A 23 16.19 6.41 -7.10
CA GLU A 23 17.58 5.95 -6.94
C GLU A 23 18.30 6.50 -5.69
N GLY A 24 17.79 7.56 -5.05
CA GLY A 24 18.43 8.22 -3.92
C GLY A 24 18.21 7.55 -2.55
N TYR A 25 17.44 6.46 -2.48
CA TYR A 25 17.10 5.80 -1.22
C TYR A 25 18.04 4.64 -0.88
N THR A 26 18.35 4.48 0.41
CA THR A 26 19.13 3.36 0.94
C THR A 26 18.26 2.13 1.20
N GLY A 27 16.94 2.29 1.38
CA GLY A 27 16.03 1.17 1.62
C GLY A 27 14.60 1.61 1.95
N MET A 28 13.65 0.68 1.84
CA MET A 28 12.25 0.92 2.18
C MET A 28 11.68 -0.16 3.08
N VAL A 29 11.04 0.26 4.18
CA VAL A 29 10.12 -0.58 4.94
C VAL A 29 8.69 -0.18 4.59
N GLY A 30 7.86 -1.17 4.27
CA GLY A 30 6.45 -0.99 3.92
C GLY A 30 5.50 -1.70 4.87
N PHE A 31 4.31 -1.16 5.07
CA PHE A 31 3.19 -1.87 5.70
C PHE A 31 1.93 -1.80 4.83
N ALA A 32 1.26 -2.95 4.68
CA ALA A 32 -0.04 -3.08 4.04
C ALA A 32 -0.10 -2.53 2.60
N ILE A 33 0.96 -2.76 1.81
CA ILE A 33 1.07 -2.34 0.41
C ILE A 33 0.62 -3.52 -0.48
N SER A 34 -0.50 -3.36 -1.16
CA SER A 34 -1.11 -4.39 -2.02
C SER A 34 -1.97 -3.76 -3.11
N THR A 35 -2.63 -4.58 -3.94
CA THR A 35 -3.72 -4.10 -4.79
C THR A 35 -5.00 -3.87 -4.00
N GLY A 36 -5.86 -2.98 -4.49
CA GLY A 36 -7.22 -2.74 -3.98
C GLY A 36 -8.31 -3.57 -4.67
N TYR A 37 -7.95 -4.69 -5.32
CA TYR A 37 -8.89 -5.46 -6.14
C TYR A 37 -10.02 -6.07 -5.29
N LEU A 38 -11.28 -5.69 -5.56
CA LEU A 38 -12.42 -6.04 -4.70
C LEU A 38 -12.60 -7.55 -4.53
N SER A 39 -12.32 -8.35 -5.56
CA SER A 39 -12.50 -9.81 -5.50
C SER A 39 -11.48 -10.52 -4.60
N HIS A 40 -10.43 -9.82 -4.15
CA HIS A 40 -9.49 -10.31 -3.14
C HIS A 40 -9.92 -9.98 -1.71
N MET A 41 -10.92 -9.13 -1.51
CA MET A 41 -11.42 -8.77 -0.19
C MET A 41 -12.36 -9.85 0.37
N PRO A 42 -12.42 -10.02 1.71
CA PRO A 42 -13.48 -10.81 2.36
C PRO A 42 -14.86 -10.31 1.96
N ILE A 43 -15.84 -11.21 1.86
CA ILE A 43 -17.14 -10.89 1.24
C ILE A 43 -17.86 -9.69 1.88
N GLY A 44 -17.84 -9.57 3.21
CA GLY A 44 -18.45 -8.43 3.90
C GLY A 44 -17.78 -7.10 3.52
N TYR A 45 -16.44 -7.06 3.52
CA TYR A 45 -15.69 -5.86 3.13
C TYR A 45 -15.83 -5.55 1.64
N ARG A 46 -15.91 -6.59 0.80
CA ARG A 46 -16.18 -6.46 -0.64
C ARG A 46 -17.53 -5.78 -0.89
N LEU A 47 -18.60 -6.22 -0.21
CA LEU A 47 -19.92 -5.63 -0.37
C LEU A 47 -19.95 -4.16 0.06
N ILE A 48 -19.29 -3.82 1.17
CA ILE A 48 -19.13 -2.43 1.62
C ILE A 48 -18.38 -1.61 0.56
N SER A 49 -17.32 -2.15 -0.02
CA SER A 49 -16.54 -1.48 -1.07
C SER A 49 -17.34 -1.29 -2.36
N ILE A 50 -18.15 -2.29 -2.77
CA ILE A 50 -19.07 -2.17 -3.91
C ILE A 50 -20.08 -1.06 -3.65
N PHE A 51 -20.71 -1.04 -2.47
CA PHE A 51 -21.65 0.01 -2.09
C PHE A 51 -20.98 1.39 -2.13
N PHE A 52 -19.78 1.52 -1.54
CA PHE A 52 -19.04 2.77 -1.52
C PHE A 52 -18.78 3.29 -2.95
N PHE A 53 -18.29 2.44 -3.84
CA PHE A 53 -17.91 2.85 -5.20
C PHE A 53 -19.07 3.02 -6.17
N HIS A 54 -20.11 2.18 -6.09
CA HIS A 54 -21.20 2.15 -7.07
C HIS A 54 -22.46 2.88 -6.63
N ILE A 55 -22.60 3.19 -5.34
CA ILE A 55 -23.80 3.85 -4.82
C ILE A 55 -23.43 5.16 -4.13
N PHE A 56 -22.64 5.10 -3.05
CA PHE A 56 -22.30 6.29 -2.28
C PHE A 56 -21.53 7.33 -3.10
N THR A 57 -20.47 6.90 -3.79
CA THR A 57 -19.60 7.76 -4.60
C THR A 57 -20.37 8.53 -5.68
N PRO A 58 -21.14 7.88 -6.60
CA PRO A 58 -21.85 8.61 -7.64
C PRO A 58 -22.94 9.54 -7.08
N ILE A 59 -23.67 9.14 -6.04
CA ILE A 59 -24.68 9.98 -5.40
C ILE A 59 -24.03 11.21 -4.77
N SER A 60 -22.93 11.03 -4.02
CA SER A 60 -22.21 12.14 -3.40
C SER A 60 -21.68 13.11 -4.46
N ILE A 61 -21.07 12.60 -5.53
CA ILE A 61 -20.54 13.44 -6.62
C ILE A 61 -21.67 14.22 -7.30
N TRP A 62 -22.82 13.59 -7.53
CA TRP A 62 -23.98 14.27 -8.12
C TRP A 62 -24.50 15.40 -7.23
N LEU A 63 -24.54 15.19 -5.91
CA LEU A 63 -25.03 16.19 -4.95
C LEU A 63 -24.02 17.31 -4.67
N THR A 64 -22.71 17.01 -4.64
CA THR A 64 -21.70 17.96 -4.10
C THR A 64 -20.52 18.24 -5.03
N GLY A 65 -20.42 17.57 -6.17
CA GLY A 65 -19.29 17.69 -7.11
C GLY A 65 -18.02 16.92 -6.72
N TYR A 66 -18.01 16.26 -5.56
CA TYR A 66 -16.89 15.47 -5.03
C TYR A 66 -17.40 14.35 -4.10
N VAL A 67 -16.53 13.46 -3.65
CA VAL A 67 -16.89 12.43 -2.67
C VAL A 67 -16.80 13.00 -1.25
N LYS A 68 -17.94 13.27 -0.62
CA LYS A 68 -18.06 13.83 0.72
C LYS A 68 -17.95 12.77 1.82
N ALA A 69 -16.93 11.91 1.75
CA ALA A 69 -16.75 10.79 2.66
C ALA A 69 -16.42 11.22 4.11
N LYS A 70 -15.79 12.39 4.30
CA LYS A 70 -15.32 12.86 5.60
C LYS A 70 -16.45 13.11 6.59
N THR A 71 -17.55 13.71 6.11
CA THR A 71 -18.73 14.02 6.94
C THR A 71 -19.40 12.76 7.50
N PHE A 72 -19.24 11.61 6.82
CA PHE A 72 -19.78 10.32 7.27
C PHE A 72 -18.74 9.46 8.01
N GLY A 73 -17.53 10.00 8.27
CA GLY A 73 -16.47 9.27 8.96
C GLY A 73 -15.91 8.06 8.21
N ILE A 74 -16.12 7.97 6.89
CA ILE A 74 -15.67 6.84 6.06
C ILE A 74 -14.17 6.97 5.77
N MET A 75 -13.78 8.11 5.21
CA MET A 75 -12.41 8.49 4.86
C MET A 75 -12.36 9.99 4.51
N GLU A 76 -11.20 10.51 4.09
CA GLU A 76 -11.09 11.87 3.59
C GLU A 76 -11.92 12.10 2.31
N ASN A 77 -12.27 13.36 2.05
CA ASN A 77 -12.97 13.72 0.82
C ASN A 77 -12.09 13.46 -0.39
N LEU A 78 -12.69 13.02 -1.50
CA LEU A 78 -11.96 12.76 -2.75
C LEU A 78 -12.50 13.62 -3.90
N PRO A 79 -11.61 14.19 -4.73
CA PRO A 79 -12.01 14.74 -6.02
C PRO A 79 -12.72 13.68 -6.87
N LYS A 80 -13.72 14.10 -7.64
CA LYS A 80 -14.51 13.23 -8.53
C LYS A 80 -13.63 12.29 -9.38
N ASN A 81 -12.65 12.86 -10.08
CA ASN A 81 -11.84 12.10 -11.03
C ASN A 81 -10.94 11.08 -10.32
N VAL A 82 -10.40 11.44 -9.15
CA VAL A 82 -9.60 10.53 -8.31
C VAL A 82 -10.45 9.34 -7.85
N ALA A 83 -11.67 9.58 -7.38
CA ALA A 83 -12.54 8.51 -6.90
C ALA A 83 -13.00 7.57 -8.03
N VAL A 84 -13.32 8.12 -9.20
CA VAL A 84 -13.72 7.33 -10.37
C VAL A 84 -12.57 6.47 -10.89
N GLU A 85 -11.37 7.06 -11.00
CA GLU A 85 -10.19 6.32 -11.44
C GLU A 85 -9.79 5.24 -10.42
N TRP A 86 -9.82 5.56 -9.13
CA TRP A 86 -9.53 4.60 -8.07
C TRP A 86 -10.51 3.42 -8.07
N ARG A 87 -11.82 3.67 -8.27
CA ARG A 87 -12.80 2.60 -8.48
C ARG A 87 -12.39 1.71 -9.63
N ASP A 88 -12.08 2.31 -10.78
CA ASP A 88 -11.77 1.59 -12.01
C ASP A 88 -10.55 0.67 -11.83
N TRP A 89 -9.52 1.12 -11.13
CA TRP A 89 -8.38 0.28 -10.74
C TRP A 89 -8.82 -0.87 -9.84
N CYS A 90 -9.63 -0.57 -8.83
CA CYS A 90 -10.17 -1.54 -7.88
C CYS A 90 -11.03 -2.65 -8.55
N MET A 91 -11.51 -2.46 -9.79
CA MET A 91 -12.23 -3.48 -10.56
C MET A 91 -11.33 -4.42 -11.38
N LYS A 92 -10.02 -4.18 -11.40
CA LYS A 92 -9.05 -4.99 -12.16
C LYS A 92 -8.14 -5.78 -11.23
N ALA A 93 -7.89 -7.04 -11.59
CA ALA A 93 -7.01 -7.91 -10.83
C ALA A 93 -5.60 -7.31 -10.71
N ASN A 94 -5.04 -6.84 -11.82
CA ASN A 94 -3.73 -6.17 -11.84
C ASN A 94 -3.78 -4.69 -11.41
N TYR A 95 -4.92 -4.23 -10.88
CA TYR A 95 -5.08 -2.87 -10.35
C TYR A 95 -4.70 -1.79 -11.37
N PHE A 96 -3.94 -0.77 -10.98
CA PHE A 96 -3.46 0.27 -11.89
C PHE A 96 -2.40 -0.21 -12.90
N PHE A 97 -1.82 -1.41 -12.71
CA PHE A 97 -0.91 -2.05 -13.67
C PHE A 97 -1.66 -2.77 -14.81
N ASP A 98 -2.99 -2.78 -14.80
CA ASP A 98 -3.78 -3.29 -15.92
C ASP A 98 -3.52 -2.42 -17.18
N LYS A 99 -3.37 -3.06 -18.34
CA LYS A 99 -3.14 -2.40 -19.65
C LYS A 99 -4.23 -1.39 -20.05
N LYS A 100 -5.37 -1.39 -19.36
CA LYS A 100 -6.39 -0.34 -19.47
C LYS A 100 -5.87 1.01 -18.98
N PHE A 101 -5.00 1.04 -17.97
CA PHE A 101 -4.55 2.25 -17.27
C PHE A 101 -3.05 2.51 -17.41
N PHE A 102 -2.23 1.48 -17.24
CA PHE A 102 -0.76 1.58 -17.23
C PHE A 102 -0.21 2.01 -18.60
N GLY A 103 0.66 3.01 -18.62
CA GLY A 103 1.16 3.67 -19.82
C GLY A 103 0.13 4.58 -20.52
N LYS A 104 -1.05 4.78 -19.93
CA LYS A 104 -2.14 5.60 -20.51
C LYS A 104 -2.55 6.72 -19.55
N THR A 105 -3.34 6.39 -18.53
CA THR A 105 -3.73 7.33 -17.48
C THR A 105 -2.82 7.24 -16.27
N VAL A 106 -2.16 6.09 -16.10
CA VAL A 106 -1.16 5.84 -15.06
C VAL A 106 0.21 5.77 -15.77
N PRO A 107 1.20 6.59 -15.39
CA PRO A 107 2.53 6.51 -15.99
C PRO A 107 3.17 5.14 -15.71
N GLU A 108 4.18 4.74 -16.47
CA GLU A 108 4.83 3.44 -16.23
C GLU A 108 5.74 3.47 -14.99
N GLY A 109 6.42 4.60 -14.75
CA GLY A 109 7.36 4.74 -13.63
C GLY A 109 8.53 3.76 -13.67
N SER A 110 9.17 3.58 -12.52
CA SER A 110 10.36 2.75 -12.28
C SER A 110 10.08 1.51 -11.42
N PHE A 111 8.85 0.99 -11.41
CA PHE A 111 8.52 -0.21 -10.62
C PHE A 111 9.41 -1.42 -10.93
N LYS A 112 10.01 -1.47 -12.11
CA LYS A 112 10.89 -2.55 -12.55
C LYS A 112 12.39 -2.29 -12.38
N ARG A 113 12.77 -1.15 -11.80
CA ARG A 113 14.17 -0.68 -11.66
C ARG A 113 14.40 -0.01 -10.31
N ILE A 114 13.86 -0.58 -9.23
CA ILE A 114 14.17 -0.09 -7.89
C ILE A 114 15.59 -0.55 -7.51
N THR A 115 16.43 0.34 -7.00
CA THR A 115 17.87 0.06 -6.78
C THR A 115 18.24 -0.24 -5.33
N TYR A 116 17.25 -0.37 -4.44
CA TYR A 116 17.44 -0.50 -2.99
C TYR A 116 16.57 -1.62 -2.40
N PRO A 117 16.97 -2.20 -1.25
CA PRO A 117 16.22 -3.27 -0.62
C PRO A 117 14.86 -2.78 -0.09
N ILE A 118 13.86 -3.65 -0.21
CA ILE A 118 12.50 -3.42 0.26
C ILE A 118 12.10 -4.54 1.22
N HIS A 119 11.57 -4.18 2.39
CA HIS A 119 10.91 -5.11 3.30
C HIS A 119 9.46 -4.72 3.52
N VAL A 120 8.51 -5.66 3.40
CA VAL A 120 7.08 -5.37 3.48
C VAL A 120 6.40 -6.22 4.53
N PHE A 121 5.79 -5.56 5.51
CA PHE A 121 4.89 -6.19 6.46
C PHE A 121 3.46 -6.21 5.91
N TRP A 122 2.78 -7.34 6.07
CA TRP A 122 1.33 -7.44 5.85
C TRP A 122 0.71 -8.32 6.93
N THR A 123 -0.57 -8.16 7.21
CA THR A 123 -1.25 -8.89 8.30
C THR A 123 -2.41 -9.73 7.79
N THR A 124 -2.64 -10.88 8.41
CA THR A 124 -3.68 -11.83 8.00
C THR A 124 -5.11 -11.32 8.22
N ASP A 125 -5.30 -10.32 9.08
CA ASP A 125 -6.60 -9.72 9.43
C ASP A 125 -6.87 -8.37 8.72
N ASP A 126 -6.04 -8.01 7.73
CA ASP A 126 -6.29 -6.87 6.84
C ASP A 126 -7.23 -7.29 5.69
N PRO A 127 -8.39 -6.64 5.51
CA PRO A 127 -9.29 -6.98 4.41
C PRO A 127 -8.78 -6.54 3.03
N ILE A 128 -7.87 -5.56 2.96
CA ILE A 128 -7.33 -4.98 1.72
C ILE A 128 -6.00 -5.64 1.37
N SER A 129 -5.00 -5.56 2.26
CA SER A 129 -3.65 -6.08 2.03
C SER A 129 -3.47 -7.46 2.66
N ASN A 130 -3.91 -8.47 1.91
CA ASN A 130 -4.01 -9.86 2.37
C ASN A 130 -3.23 -10.82 1.46
N LYS A 131 -3.28 -12.12 1.81
CA LYS A 131 -2.56 -13.21 1.13
C LYS A 131 -2.78 -13.28 -0.39
N ARG A 132 -3.85 -12.69 -0.93
CA ARG A 132 -4.17 -12.68 -2.37
C ARG A 132 -3.70 -11.38 -3.04
N SER A 133 -3.94 -10.23 -2.41
CA SER A 133 -3.63 -8.92 -3.00
C SER A 133 -2.16 -8.52 -2.90
N VAL A 134 -1.44 -8.97 -1.85
CA VAL A 134 -0.02 -8.67 -1.67
C VAL A 134 0.81 -9.26 -2.82
N PRO A 135 0.77 -10.58 -3.13
CA PRO A 135 1.54 -11.12 -4.24
C PRO A 135 1.18 -10.49 -5.60
N THR A 136 -0.09 -10.13 -5.78
CA THR A 136 -0.56 -9.49 -7.02
C THR A 136 0.13 -8.15 -7.25
N PHE A 137 0.20 -7.28 -6.24
CA PHE A 137 0.90 -5.99 -6.37
C PHE A 137 2.39 -6.20 -6.60
N TRP A 138 3.02 -7.02 -5.75
CA TRP A 138 4.47 -7.16 -5.74
C TRP A 138 5.02 -7.95 -6.92
N SER A 139 4.20 -8.72 -7.65
CA SER A 139 4.61 -9.28 -8.96
C SER A 139 4.89 -8.22 -10.03
N ASN A 140 4.38 -7.00 -9.85
CA ASN A 140 4.62 -5.86 -10.73
C ASN A 140 5.85 -5.05 -10.32
N VAL A 141 6.53 -5.37 -9.21
CA VAL A 141 7.67 -4.60 -8.69
C VAL A 141 8.93 -5.48 -8.68
N THR A 142 10.06 -4.93 -9.12
CA THR A 142 11.38 -5.56 -9.00
C THR A 142 12.37 -4.58 -8.40
N SER A 143 13.29 -5.13 -7.61
CA SER A 143 14.44 -4.41 -7.07
C SER A 143 15.71 -5.14 -7.47
N ASP A 144 16.76 -4.39 -7.80
CA ASP A 144 18.10 -4.91 -8.11
C ASP A 144 18.77 -5.53 -6.86
N GLU A 145 18.26 -5.18 -5.68
CA GLU A 145 18.67 -5.74 -4.39
C GLU A 145 17.73 -6.87 -3.95
N SER A 146 16.84 -6.62 -2.99
CA SER A 146 15.91 -7.63 -2.48
C SER A 146 14.53 -7.05 -2.20
N ILE A 147 13.49 -7.87 -2.40
CA ILE A 147 12.14 -7.60 -1.90
C ILE A 147 11.76 -8.76 -0.99
N SER A 148 11.52 -8.46 0.29
CA SER A 148 11.21 -9.46 1.31
C SER A 148 9.90 -9.13 2.05
N PHE A 149 9.28 -10.14 2.65
CA PHE A 149 7.96 -10.02 3.24
C PHE A 149 7.89 -10.65 4.62
N THR A 150 7.25 -9.95 5.56
CA THR A 150 6.86 -10.53 6.86
C THR A 150 5.33 -10.59 6.96
N LYS A 151 4.81 -11.81 7.11
CA LYS A 151 3.40 -12.04 7.46
C LYS A 151 3.22 -11.91 8.96
N LEU A 152 2.37 -10.98 9.37
CA LEU A 152 1.92 -10.78 10.74
C LEU A 152 0.60 -11.51 10.96
N SER A 153 0.45 -12.13 12.13
CA SER A 153 -0.80 -12.75 12.57
C SER A 153 -1.15 -12.17 13.95
N PRO A 154 -2.36 -11.61 14.14
CA PRO A 154 -2.78 -11.11 15.45
C PRO A 154 -2.64 -12.16 16.55
N ASN A 155 -3.01 -13.41 16.26
CA ASN A 155 -2.92 -14.52 17.22
C ASN A 155 -1.47 -14.81 17.62
N ALA A 156 -0.53 -14.79 16.66
CA ALA A 156 0.89 -15.03 16.94
C ALA A 156 1.53 -13.92 17.78
N LEU A 157 0.95 -12.71 17.77
CA LEU A 157 1.39 -11.58 18.57
C LEU A 157 0.54 -11.36 19.83
N ASN A 158 -0.40 -12.27 20.12
CA ASN A 158 -1.35 -12.17 21.24
C ASN A 158 -2.11 -10.82 21.28
N VAL A 159 -2.52 -10.33 20.10
CA VAL A 159 -3.31 -9.10 19.96
C VAL A 159 -4.64 -9.40 19.26
N LYS A 160 -5.68 -8.64 19.62
CA LYS A 160 -7.03 -8.85 19.04
C LYS A 160 -7.10 -8.52 17.55
N LYS A 161 -6.40 -7.47 17.12
CA LYS A 161 -6.46 -6.95 15.74
C LYS A 161 -5.25 -6.11 15.41
N ILE A 162 -4.66 -6.35 14.25
CA ILE A 162 -3.72 -5.45 13.59
C ILE A 162 -4.51 -4.71 12.51
N GLY A 163 -4.94 -5.40 11.45
CA GLY A 163 -5.66 -4.82 10.32
C GLY A 163 -4.84 -3.77 9.56
N HIS A 164 -5.51 -3.05 8.65
CA HIS A 164 -4.85 -2.17 7.67
C HIS A 164 -4.00 -1.02 8.25
N PHE A 165 -4.34 -0.55 9.46
CA PHE A 165 -3.65 0.56 10.13
C PHE A 165 -2.97 0.15 11.44
N GLY A 166 -3.06 -1.14 11.82
CA GLY A 166 -2.67 -1.61 13.13
C GLY A 166 -1.22 -1.36 13.48
N PHE A 167 -0.34 -1.44 12.47
CA PHE A 167 1.08 -1.17 12.64
C PHE A 167 1.32 0.14 13.37
N PHE A 168 0.60 1.21 13.03
CA PHE A 168 0.82 2.57 13.56
C PHE A 168 0.08 2.87 14.87
N LYS A 169 -0.55 1.88 15.50
CA LYS A 169 -1.16 2.09 16.82
C LYS A 169 -0.08 2.17 17.89
N LYS A 170 -0.21 3.09 18.85
CA LYS A 170 0.71 3.21 20.00
C LYS A 170 0.89 1.90 20.77
N SER A 171 -0.16 1.09 20.87
CA SER A 171 -0.09 -0.25 21.51
C SER A 171 0.84 -1.24 20.80
N MET A 172 1.22 -0.97 19.55
CA MET A 172 2.13 -1.79 18.76
C MET A 172 3.58 -1.28 18.78
N LYS A 173 3.88 -0.18 19.51
CA LYS A 173 5.20 0.46 19.51
C LYS A 173 6.35 -0.53 19.73
N PHE A 174 6.32 -1.28 20.85
CA PHE A 174 7.40 -2.20 21.20
C PHE A 174 7.40 -3.51 20.41
N MET A 175 6.35 -3.78 19.64
CA MET A 175 6.21 -5.05 18.89
C MET A 175 6.45 -4.87 17.39
N LEU A 176 5.78 -3.90 16.77
CA LEU A 176 5.81 -3.68 15.33
C LEU A 176 6.72 -2.51 14.96
N TRP A 177 6.73 -1.40 15.71
CA TRP A 177 7.61 -0.26 15.34
C TRP A 177 9.07 -0.64 15.52
N SER A 178 9.42 -1.34 16.60
CA SER A 178 10.76 -1.91 16.78
C SER A 178 11.15 -2.79 15.60
N LYS A 179 10.29 -3.72 15.15
CA LYS A 179 10.56 -4.55 13.95
C LYS A 179 10.75 -3.73 12.68
N GLY A 180 9.99 -2.65 12.53
CA GLY A 180 10.15 -1.71 11.42
C GLY A 180 11.50 -1.02 11.46
N LEU A 181 11.90 -0.52 12.63
CA LEU A 181 13.18 0.12 12.86
C LEU A 181 14.34 -0.86 12.65
N ASP A 182 14.26 -2.08 13.18
CA ASP A 182 15.28 -3.12 12.99
C ASP A 182 15.53 -3.43 11.49
N ASN A 183 14.50 -3.31 10.63
CA ASN A 183 14.68 -3.48 9.18
C ASN A 183 15.32 -2.27 8.53
N LEU A 184 15.00 -1.06 9.00
CA LEU A 184 15.65 0.16 8.54
C LEU A 184 17.14 0.16 8.90
N ASP A 185 17.48 -0.20 10.13
CA ASP A 185 18.87 -0.25 10.62
C ASP A 185 19.69 -1.25 9.79
N LYS A 186 19.12 -2.43 9.47
CA LYS A 186 19.77 -3.41 8.57
C LYS A 186 20.09 -2.87 7.19
N PHE A 187 19.30 -1.94 6.64
CA PHE A 187 19.63 -1.33 5.34
C PHE A 187 20.83 -0.37 5.45
N LEU A 188 21.07 0.20 6.62
CA LEU A 188 22.25 1.03 6.87
C LEU A 188 23.51 0.18 7.04
N ASP A 189 23.41 -0.94 7.76
CA ASP A 189 24.56 -1.82 8.04
C ASP A 189 25.08 -2.57 6.80
N ASN A 190 24.21 -2.84 5.83
CA ASN A 190 24.56 -3.59 4.62
C ASN A 190 25.09 -2.72 3.47
N LYS A 191 25.24 -1.40 3.67
CA LYS A 191 25.83 -0.54 2.64
C LYS A 191 27.34 -0.78 2.63
N PRO A 192 27.96 -1.20 1.51
CA PRO A 192 29.40 -1.24 1.44
C PRO A 192 29.92 0.18 1.72
N THR A 193 30.77 0.30 2.74
CA THR A 193 31.47 1.55 3.05
C THR A 193 32.27 1.93 1.82
N THR A 194 31.75 2.84 0.99
CA THR A 194 32.56 3.49 -0.03
C THR A 194 33.60 4.33 0.68
N ILE A 195 34.81 3.78 0.80
CA ILE A 195 36.05 4.50 1.12
C ILE A 195 36.53 5.20 -0.15
#